data_AF-A0A2E2EG44-F1
#
_entry.id   AF-A0A2E2EG44-F1
#
_cell.length_a   1.000
_cell.length_b   1.000
_cell.length_c   1.000
_cell.angle_alpha   90.00
_cell.angle_beta   90.00
_cell.angle_gamma   90.00
#
_symmetry.space_group_name_H-M   'P 1'
#
loop_
_entity.id
_entity.type
_entity.pdbx_description
1 polymer ?
#
loop_
_entity_poly.entity_id
_entity_poly.type
_entity_poly.pdbx_seq_one_letter_code
_entity_poly.pdbx_strand_id
1 'polypeptide(L)'
;MRIGLSQILLILLMTSCIEPPSNSRSEKNDNPRQDQRNGQTCSNCQILLENLPDQTYRKKGFKKLSYLEMQKALQKNKRPEDFYFIPNPTVNNERQIGQSAKDYQDCGHLDQLASIQARANHCFNVNDSSSFWSGQDNGISGEADWKLIYSHQETGVLLWQNTRTHLLWSHIVKNTDWEEASGFNTEDEASICQSLKLYTADQVLWKLPNRNEFLMADISGARFVLNDTRQYFWTASSLENEDKAWAIEQSTGILKAVDKTMPLEVRCLGVVKK
;
A
#
# COMPACT_ATOMS: atom_id res chain seq x y z
N MET A 1 1.55 40.20 32.21
CA MET A 1 1.31 39.97 30.76
C MET A 1 2.58 39.37 30.18
N ARG A 2 2.65 38.04 30.06
CA ARG A 2 3.74 37.29 29.42
C ARG A 2 3.09 36.08 28.75
N ILE A 3 3.00 36.10 27.43
CA ILE A 3 2.51 34.96 26.64
C ILE A 3 3.76 34.19 26.21
N GLY A 4 3.83 32.92 26.64
CA GLY A 4 4.98 32.05 26.49
C GLY A 4 5.12 31.44 25.10
N LEU A 5 6.37 31.16 24.74
CA LEU A 5 6.91 30.68 23.45
C LEU A 5 6.39 29.31 22.93
N SER A 6 5.22 28.83 23.35
CA SER A 6 4.81 27.42 23.14
C SER A 6 3.85 27.18 21.97
N GLN A 7 3.82 28.02 20.93
CA GLN A 7 2.89 27.84 19.79
C GLN A 7 3.50 27.95 18.38
N ILE A 8 4.82 28.08 18.23
CA ILE A 8 5.43 28.24 16.89
C ILE A 8 5.86 26.91 16.25
N LEU A 9 5.85 25.79 16.98
CA LEU A 9 6.33 24.51 16.45
C LEU A 9 5.25 23.65 15.75
N LEU A 10 3.98 24.06 15.71
CA LEU A 10 2.89 23.25 15.14
C LEU A 10 2.44 23.65 13.73
N ILE A 11 3.07 24.64 13.10
CA ILE A 11 2.70 25.14 11.76
C ILE A 11 3.68 24.64 10.67
N LEU A 12 4.82 24.06 11.06
CA LEU A 12 5.86 23.56 10.15
C LEU A 12 5.61 22.15 9.57
N LEU A 13 4.50 21.49 9.92
CA LEU A 13 4.16 20.14 9.44
C LEU A 13 3.05 20.11 8.37
N MET A 14 2.58 21.27 7.87
CA MET A 14 1.47 21.33 6.90
C MET A 14 1.83 22.00 5.56
N THR A 15 3.11 22.14 5.22
CA THR A 15 3.54 22.70 3.92
C THR A 15 4.46 21.80 3.08
N SER A 16 4.67 20.53 3.45
CA SER A 16 5.33 19.57 2.55
C SER A 16 4.34 18.97 1.55
N CYS A 17 3.65 19.82 0.78
CA CYS A 17 3.00 19.47 -0.47
C CYS A 17 3.70 20.23 -1.60
N ILE A 18 4.80 19.63 -2.08
CA ILE A 18 5.33 19.71 -3.46
C ILE A 18 5.11 21.06 -4.17
N GLU A 19 6.06 21.98 -4.01
CA GLU A 19 6.48 22.82 -5.12
C GLU A 19 7.75 22.18 -5.71
N PRO A 20 7.83 21.92 -7.03
CA PRO A 20 9.07 21.44 -7.63
C PRO A 20 10.15 22.51 -7.47
N PRO A 21 11.39 22.14 -7.10
CA PRO A 21 12.47 23.09 -6.90
C PRO A 21 12.73 23.87 -8.20
N SER A 22 12.54 25.19 -8.13
CA SER A 22 12.86 26.09 -9.22
C SER A 22 14.38 26.12 -9.41
N ASN A 23 14.85 25.61 -10.55
CA ASN A 23 16.25 25.76 -10.96
C ASN A 23 16.63 27.24 -10.96
N SER A 24 17.69 27.57 -10.21
CA SER A 24 18.29 28.89 -10.13
C SER A 24 18.81 29.33 -11.50
N ARG A 25 18.04 30.17 -12.19
CA ARG A 25 18.52 31.01 -13.30
C ARG A 25 18.07 32.44 -13.07
N SER A 26 19.02 33.26 -12.62
CA SER A 26 19.09 34.73 -12.68
C SER A 26 17.76 35.46 -12.89
N GLU A 27 17.22 36.03 -11.80
CA GLU A 27 16.16 37.03 -11.85
C GLU A 27 16.59 38.20 -12.75
N LYS A 28 15.89 38.38 -13.87
CA LYS A 28 15.84 39.65 -14.57
C LYS A 28 14.60 40.38 -14.07
N ASN A 29 14.83 41.56 -13.51
CA ASN A 29 13.83 42.51 -13.06
C ASN A 29 12.73 42.72 -14.11
N ASP A 30 11.53 42.25 -13.83
CA ASP A 30 10.30 42.80 -14.39
C ASP A 30 9.17 42.62 -13.35
N ASN A 31 8.42 43.71 -13.16
CA ASN A 31 7.40 43.93 -12.12
C ASN A 31 6.51 42.70 -11.82
N PRO A 32 6.07 42.52 -10.56
CA PRO A 32 5.22 41.39 -10.18
C PRO A 32 3.88 41.48 -10.91
N ARG A 33 3.76 40.72 -12.00
CA ARG A 33 2.47 40.37 -12.56
C ARG A 33 1.83 39.43 -11.57
N GLN A 34 0.81 39.93 -10.88
CA GLN A 34 -0.11 39.13 -10.10
C GLN A 34 -0.68 38.08 -11.06
N ASP A 35 -0.17 36.85 -10.97
CA ASP A 35 -0.57 35.75 -11.82
C ASP A 35 -1.97 35.33 -11.36
N GLN A 36 -2.99 36.02 -11.88
CA GLN A 36 -4.39 35.62 -11.78
C GLN A 36 -4.59 34.36 -12.63
N ARG A 37 -3.99 33.24 -12.22
CA ARG A 37 -4.41 31.93 -12.70
C ARG A 37 -5.73 31.65 -12.02
N ASN A 38 -6.81 31.89 -12.77
CA ASN A 38 -8.12 31.30 -12.55
C ASN A 38 -7.92 29.87 -12.05
N GLY A 39 -8.42 29.59 -10.85
CA GLY A 39 -8.40 28.27 -10.23
C GLY A 39 -9.21 27.30 -11.09
N GLN A 40 -8.58 26.77 -12.13
CA GLN A 40 -9.13 25.70 -12.92
C GLN A 40 -9.07 24.47 -12.02
N THR A 41 -10.18 24.19 -11.36
CA THR A 41 -10.36 22.98 -10.57
C THR A 41 -10.08 21.80 -11.47
N CYS A 42 -8.97 21.12 -11.20
CA CYS A 42 -8.63 19.87 -11.86
C CYS A 42 -9.75 18.87 -11.54
N SER A 43 -10.68 18.66 -12.47
CA SER A 43 -11.83 17.76 -12.31
C SER A 43 -11.39 16.34 -11.95
N ASN A 44 -10.30 15.87 -12.57
CA ASN A 44 -9.68 14.58 -12.26
C ASN A 44 -9.09 14.53 -10.84
N CYS A 45 -8.57 15.64 -10.34
CA CYS A 45 -8.06 15.73 -8.97
C CYS A 45 -9.21 15.72 -7.97
N GLN A 46 -10.34 16.34 -8.30
CA GLN A 46 -11.53 16.28 -7.45
C GLN A 46 -12.09 14.86 -7.34
N ILE A 47 -12.21 14.15 -8.47
CA ILE A 47 -12.61 12.74 -8.49
C ILE A 47 -11.63 11.89 -7.67
N LEU A 48 -10.32 12.16 -7.78
CA LEU A 48 -9.31 11.45 -7.00
C LEU A 48 -9.48 11.68 -5.49
N LEU A 49 -9.67 12.93 -5.06
CA LEU A 49 -9.86 13.31 -3.65
C LEU A 49 -11.18 12.82 -3.06
N GLU A 50 -12.21 12.65 -3.90
CA GLU A 50 -13.50 12.08 -3.49
C GLU A 50 -13.41 10.57 -3.26
N ASN A 51 -12.48 9.87 -3.91
CA ASN A 51 -12.33 8.42 -3.81
C ASN A 51 -11.15 7.97 -2.94
N LEU A 52 -10.20 8.87 -2.65
CA LEU A 52 -9.10 8.59 -1.72
C LEU A 52 -9.62 8.60 -0.28
N PRO A 53 -9.47 7.49 0.47
CA PRO A 53 -9.86 7.47 1.86
C PRO A 53 -8.89 8.30 2.69
N ASP A 54 -9.48 9.04 3.62
CA ASP A 54 -8.75 9.75 4.65
C ASP A 54 -8.02 8.77 5.59
N GLN A 55 -6.85 9.17 6.09
CA GLN A 55 -5.99 8.33 6.93
C GLN A 55 -6.14 8.64 8.43
N THR A 56 -7.10 9.50 8.82
CA THR A 56 -7.35 9.80 10.23
C THR A 56 -7.89 8.57 10.95
N TYR A 57 -7.41 8.35 12.17
CA TYR A 57 -7.89 7.27 13.01
C TYR A 57 -9.38 7.40 13.31
N ARG A 58 -10.10 6.28 13.17
CA ARG A 58 -11.53 6.11 13.43
C ARG A 58 -11.78 4.90 14.33
N LYS A 59 -12.96 4.87 14.93
CA LYS A 59 -13.49 3.67 15.57
C LYS A 59 -13.65 2.57 14.53
N LYS A 60 -13.22 1.35 14.88
CA LYS A 60 -13.41 0.15 14.06
C LYS A 60 -14.89 -0.04 13.70
N GLY A 61 -15.17 -0.40 12.45
CA GLY A 61 -16.53 -0.62 11.93
C GLY A 61 -17.28 0.64 11.50
N PHE A 62 -16.81 1.85 11.86
CA PHE A 62 -17.49 3.10 11.47
C PHE A 62 -17.09 3.57 10.07
N LYS A 63 -17.94 4.37 9.43
CA LYS A 63 -17.74 4.81 8.04
C LYS A 63 -16.34 5.42 7.81
N LYS A 64 -15.60 4.88 6.84
CA LYS A 64 -14.40 5.49 6.28
C LYS A 64 -14.80 6.70 5.44
N LEU A 65 -14.24 7.86 5.77
CA LEU A 65 -14.49 9.09 5.02
C LEU A 65 -13.47 9.22 3.88
N SER A 66 -13.86 9.86 2.78
CA SER A 66 -12.89 10.38 1.82
C SER A 66 -12.16 11.60 2.36
N TYR A 67 -11.04 11.95 1.74
CA TYR A 67 -10.29 13.15 2.09
C TYR A 67 -11.18 14.41 2.03
N LEU A 68 -12.01 14.53 0.99
CA LEU A 68 -12.91 15.67 0.83
C LEU A 68 -14.03 15.70 1.89
N GLU A 69 -14.59 14.54 2.25
CA GLU A 69 -15.58 14.44 3.32
C GLU A 69 -15.00 14.87 4.67
N MET A 70 -13.78 14.41 4.98
CA MET A 70 -13.06 14.80 6.20
C MET A 70 -12.78 16.30 6.21
N GLN A 71 -12.24 16.85 5.13
CA GLN A 71 -11.95 18.28 5.01
C GLN A 71 -13.21 19.13 5.25
N LYS A 72 -14.36 18.74 4.67
CA LYS A 72 -15.65 19.42 4.87
C LYS A 72 -16.14 19.33 6.32
N ALA A 73 -15.91 18.21 7.00
CA ALA A 73 -16.28 18.06 8.41
C ALA A 73 -15.45 19.02 9.29
N LEU A 74 -14.14 19.06 9.06
CA LEU A 74 -13.21 19.92 9.80
C LEU A 74 -13.47 21.41 9.58
N GLN A 75 -13.83 21.83 8.35
CA GLN A 75 -14.21 23.23 8.05
C GLN A 75 -15.43 23.71 8.85
N LYS A 76 -16.33 22.81 9.24
CA LYS A 76 -17.50 23.13 10.08
C LYS A 76 -17.14 23.23 11.56
N ASN A 77 -15.85 23.19 11.93
CA ASN A 77 -15.36 23.04 13.30
C ASN A 77 -16.02 21.87 14.05
N LYS A 78 -16.49 20.85 13.32
CA LYS A 78 -17.13 19.67 13.89
C LYS A 78 -16.27 18.44 13.60
N ARG A 79 -15.66 17.90 14.65
CA ARG A 79 -15.04 16.59 14.58
C ARG A 79 -16.14 15.54 14.32
N PRO A 80 -15.99 14.66 13.30
CA PRO A 80 -16.85 13.49 13.19
C PRO A 80 -16.78 12.65 14.48
N GLU A 81 -17.93 12.26 15.04
CA GLU A 81 -18.01 11.61 16.36
C GLU A 81 -17.21 10.30 16.47
N ASP A 82 -16.94 9.67 15.34
CA ASP A 82 -16.30 8.36 15.25
C ASP A 82 -14.82 8.41 14.90
N PHE A 83 -14.22 9.61 14.93
CA PHE A 83 -12.80 9.84 14.66
C PHE A 83 -12.09 10.32 15.91
N TYR A 84 -10.82 9.94 16.08
CA TYR A 84 -10.03 10.28 17.25
C TYR A 84 -9.10 11.47 17.01
N PHE A 85 -8.86 12.27 18.05
CA PHE A 85 -7.75 13.22 18.04
C PHE A 85 -6.43 12.46 18.20
N ILE A 86 -5.42 12.85 17.42
CA ILE A 86 -4.07 12.32 17.53
C ILE A 86 -3.21 13.21 18.45
N PRO A 87 -2.32 12.64 19.27
CA PRO A 87 -2.12 11.21 19.53
C PRO A 87 -2.95 10.69 20.72
N ASN A 88 -3.61 9.54 20.56
CA ASN A 88 -4.16 8.75 21.68
C ASN A 88 -3.71 7.28 21.57
N PRO A 89 -2.68 6.84 22.31
CA PRO A 89 -2.08 5.52 22.12
C PRO A 89 -2.99 4.35 22.51
N THR A 90 -4.08 4.56 23.27
CA THR A 90 -4.99 3.47 23.66
C THR A 90 -5.96 3.06 22.55
N VAL A 91 -6.27 3.99 21.63
CA VAL A 91 -7.21 3.78 20.52
C VAL A 91 -6.58 3.96 19.14
N ASN A 92 -5.51 4.73 19.03
CA ASN A 92 -4.75 4.92 17.78
C ASN A 92 -3.63 3.87 17.70
N ASN A 93 -4.00 2.59 17.84
CA ASN A 93 -3.05 1.48 17.74
C ASN A 93 -3.67 0.29 17.00
N GLU A 94 -2.81 -0.46 16.34
CA GLU A 94 -3.20 -1.56 15.45
C GLU A 94 -3.73 -2.79 16.19
N ARG A 95 -3.65 -2.87 17.53
CA ARG A 95 -4.16 -4.02 18.29
C ARG A 95 -5.69 -4.16 18.17
N GLN A 96 -6.36 -3.08 17.78
CA GLN A 96 -7.81 -3.09 17.56
C GLN A 96 -8.20 -3.66 16.20
N ILE A 97 -7.26 -3.68 15.24
CA ILE A 97 -7.54 -4.08 13.85
C ILE A 97 -7.76 -5.60 13.79
N GLY A 98 -8.82 -6.02 13.09
CA GLY A 98 -9.09 -7.44 12.85
C GLY A 98 -8.11 -8.03 11.84
N GLN A 99 -7.59 -9.23 12.09
CA GLN A 99 -6.80 -9.97 11.10
C GLN A 99 -7.71 -10.84 10.23
N SER A 100 -7.30 -11.11 8.99
CA SER A 100 -7.92 -12.15 8.18
C SER A 100 -7.72 -13.54 8.81
N ALA A 101 -8.52 -14.52 8.37
CA ALA A 101 -8.31 -15.90 8.75
C ALA A 101 -6.91 -16.39 8.33
N LYS A 102 -6.47 -17.54 8.85
CA LYS A 102 -5.15 -18.12 8.50
C LYS A 102 -5.24 -19.52 7.90
N ASP A 103 -6.37 -20.19 8.09
CA ASP A 103 -6.61 -21.55 7.63
C ASP A 103 -7.61 -21.52 6.47
N TYR A 104 -7.08 -21.38 5.25
CA TYR A 104 -7.87 -21.34 4.03
C TYR A 104 -7.94 -22.73 3.39
N GLN A 105 -9.12 -23.12 2.92
CA GLN A 105 -9.28 -24.25 2.02
C GLN A 105 -8.82 -23.88 0.61
N ASP A 106 -8.39 -24.89 -0.14
CA ASP A 106 -7.87 -24.75 -1.50
C ASP A 106 -8.89 -24.08 -2.43
N CYS A 107 -8.43 -23.04 -3.12
CA CYS A 107 -9.29 -22.27 -3.99
C CYS A 107 -8.52 -21.53 -5.08
N GLY A 108 -9.22 -21.22 -6.18
CA GLY A 108 -8.69 -20.36 -7.22
C GLY A 108 -7.65 -21.02 -8.12
N HIS A 109 -7.46 -22.34 -8.02
CA HIS A 109 -6.47 -23.12 -8.79
C HIS A 109 -7.11 -24.00 -9.90
N LEU A 110 -8.43 -23.90 -10.12
CA LEU A 110 -9.10 -24.69 -11.15
C LEU A 110 -8.80 -24.15 -12.56
N ASP A 111 -8.47 -25.04 -13.50
CA ASP A 111 -8.03 -24.69 -14.86
C ASP A 111 -9.07 -23.88 -15.64
N GLN A 112 -10.37 -24.11 -15.39
CA GLN A 112 -11.47 -23.38 -16.03
C GLN A 112 -11.62 -21.92 -15.57
N LEU A 113 -10.89 -21.49 -14.54
CA LEU A 113 -10.99 -20.13 -14.00
C LEU A 113 -10.08 -19.18 -14.79
N ALA A 114 -10.64 -18.62 -15.86
CA ALA A 114 -9.91 -17.79 -16.82
C ALA A 114 -9.63 -16.34 -16.36
N SER A 115 -10.26 -15.86 -15.27
CA SER A 115 -10.08 -14.47 -14.80
C SER A 115 -9.84 -14.39 -13.29
N ILE A 116 -9.18 -13.29 -12.88
CA ILE A 116 -8.95 -12.97 -11.47
C ILE A 116 -10.28 -12.91 -10.69
N GLN A 117 -11.33 -12.35 -11.30
CA GLN A 117 -12.64 -12.28 -10.67
C GLN A 117 -13.30 -13.67 -10.53
N ALA A 118 -13.14 -14.56 -11.51
CA ALA A 118 -13.64 -15.93 -11.40
C ALA A 118 -12.95 -16.69 -10.25
N ARG A 119 -11.65 -16.45 -10.05
CA ARG A 119 -10.87 -17.03 -8.95
C ARG A 119 -11.26 -16.46 -7.59
N ALA A 120 -11.45 -15.14 -7.49
CA ALA A 120 -11.98 -14.50 -6.29
C ALA A 120 -13.36 -15.07 -5.90
N ASN A 121 -14.26 -15.24 -6.88
CA ASN A 121 -15.58 -15.83 -6.65
C ASN A 121 -15.47 -17.30 -6.19
N HIS A 122 -14.56 -18.07 -6.79
CA HIS A 122 -14.31 -19.43 -6.36
C HIS A 122 -13.81 -19.48 -4.91
N CYS A 123 -12.84 -18.63 -4.54
CA CYS A 123 -12.36 -18.53 -3.17
C CYS A 123 -13.45 -18.12 -2.18
N PHE A 124 -14.35 -17.22 -2.57
CA PHE A 124 -15.51 -16.85 -1.75
C PHE A 124 -16.50 -18.01 -1.60
N ASN A 125 -16.80 -18.75 -2.65
CA ASN A 125 -17.72 -19.89 -2.56
C ASN A 125 -17.19 -21.01 -1.65
N VAL A 126 -15.87 -21.18 -1.57
CA VAL A 126 -15.22 -22.21 -0.75
C VAL A 126 -15.00 -21.75 0.69
N ASN A 127 -14.50 -20.52 0.88
CA ASN A 127 -14.08 -20.00 2.19
C ASN A 127 -15.04 -18.97 2.81
N ASP A 128 -16.15 -18.67 2.12
CA ASP A 128 -17.14 -17.65 2.49
C ASP A 128 -16.47 -16.29 2.77
N SER A 129 -17.00 -15.53 3.73
CA SER A 129 -16.45 -14.26 4.22
C SER A 129 -14.97 -14.33 4.64
N SER A 130 -14.41 -15.51 4.95
CA SER A 130 -12.98 -15.62 5.27
C SER A 130 -12.09 -15.25 4.08
N SER A 131 -12.57 -15.42 2.85
CA SER A 131 -11.85 -15.04 1.63
C SER A 131 -11.82 -13.53 1.39
N PHE A 132 -12.36 -12.73 2.30
CA PHE A 132 -12.50 -11.29 2.17
C PHE A 132 -12.13 -10.58 3.47
N TRP A 133 -11.25 -9.59 3.37
CA TRP A 133 -10.94 -8.69 4.49
C TRP A 133 -11.41 -7.28 4.14
N SER A 134 -12.38 -6.79 4.90
CA SER A 134 -12.93 -5.44 4.76
C SER A 134 -12.12 -4.46 5.59
N GLY A 135 -11.48 -3.49 4.93
CA GLY A 135 -10.81 -2.39 5.62
C GLY A 135 -11.84 -1.49 6.31
N GLN A 136 -13.05 -1.35 5.73
CA GLN A 136 -14.17 -0.63 6.33
C GLN A 136 -14.56 -1.21 7.70
N ASP A 137 -14.68 -2.53 7.79
CA ASP A 137 -15.18 -3.18 9.00
C ASP A 137 -14.08 -3.48 10.02
N ASN A 138 -12.87 -3.82 9.54
CA ASN A 138 -11.78 -4.27 10.40
C ASN A 138 -10.74 -3.19 10.72
N GLY A 139 -10.53 -2.26 9.80
CA GLY A 139 -9.54 -1.20 9.91
C GLY A 139 -9.97 -0.08 10.86
N ILE A 140 -9.01 0.78 11.18
CA ILE A 140 -9.21 1.97 12.03
C ILE A 140 -8.75 3.23 11.34
N SER A 141 -8.47 3.19 10.03
CA SER A 141 -8.03 4.32 9.23
C SER A 141 -8.58 4.16 7.80
N GLY A 142 -7.76 4.50 6.81
CA GLY A 142 -8.05 4.47 5.39
C GLY A 142 -7.67 3.17 4.69
N GLU A 143 -7.66 2.03 5.38
CA GLU A 143 -7.28 0.73 4.82
C GLU A 143 -8.21 0.31 3.66
N ALA A 144 -7.71 -0.53 2.74
CA ALA A 144 -8.45 -1.02 1.59
C ALA A 144 -9.13 -2.35 1.90
N ASP A 145 -9.97 -2.83 0.99
CA ASP A 145 -10.45 -4.20 1.09
C ASP A 145 -9.50 -5.14 0.35
N TRP A 146 -9.49 -6.39 0.76
CA TRP A 146 -8.64 -7.43 0.20
C TRP A 146 -9.44 -8.68 -0.09
N LYS A 147 -9.16 -9.32 -1.23
CA LYS A 147 -9.82 -10.56 -1.67
C LYS A 147 -8.78 -11.66 -1.84
N LEU A 148 -9.03 -12.82 -1.26
CA LEU A 148 -8.25 -14.03 -1.53
C LEU A 148 -8.55 -14.48 -2.95
N ILE A 149 -7.50 -14.66 -3.75
CA ILE A 149 -7.60 -15.07 -5.15
C ILE A 149 -7.14 -16.50 -5.35
N TYR A 150 -6.19 -16.95 -4.53
CA TYR A 150 -5.62 -18.28 -4.64
C TYR A 150 -5.17 -18.76 -3.26
N SER A 151 -5.48 -20.00 -2.94
CA SER A 151 -4.96 -20.72 -1.78
C SER A 151 -4.69 -22.16 -2.16
N HIS A 152 -3.54 -22.69 -1.76
CA HIS A 152 -3.20 -24.10 -1.93
C HIS A 152 -2.42 -24.59 -0.70
N GLN A 153 -3.04 -25.42 0.12
CA GLN A 153 -2.58 -25.85 1.44
C GLN A 153 -1.29 -26.65 1.36
N GLU A 154 -1.16 -27.55 0.37
CA GLU A 154 0.03 -28.40 0.22
C GLU A 154 1.28 -27.59 -0.10
N THR A 155 1.15 -26.53 -0.90
CA THR A 155 2.29 -25.68 -1.31
C THR A 155 2.45 -24.46 -0.42
N GLY A 156 1.47 -24.16 0.44
CA GLY A 156 1.42 -22.94 1.24
C GLY A 156 1.19 -21.65 0.44
N VAL A 157 0.92 -21.77 -0.86
CA VAL A 157 0.82 -20.61 -1.75
C VAL A 157 -0.48 -19.85 -1.49
N LEU A 158 -0.34 -18.57 -1.15
CA LEU A 158 -1.45 -17.64 -0.96
C LEU A 158 -1.28 -16.42 -1.85
N LEU A 159 -2.37 -16.00 -2.51
CA LEU A 159 -2.43 -14.76 -3.27
C LEU A 159 -3.65 -13.92 -2.85
N TRP A 160 -3.38 -12.66 -2.52
CA TRP A 160 -4.40 -11.67 -2.18
C TRP A 160 -4.40 -10.52 -3.18
N GLN A 161 -5.59 -10.04 -3.54
CA GLN A 161 -5.75 -8.82 -4.31
C GLN A 161 -6.16 -7.67 -3.39
N ASN A 162 -5.43 -6.56 -3.47
CA ASN A 162 -5.90 -5.29 -2.94
C ASN A 162 -6.96 -4.71 -3.88
N THR A 163 -8.18 -4.47 -3.40
CA THR A 163 -9.30 -4.04 -4.26
C THR A 163 -9.17 -2.61 -4.76
N ARG A 164 -8.36 -1.77 -4.10
CA ARG A 164 -8.12 -0.37 -4.50
C ARG A 164 -7.09 -0.27 -5.60
N THR A 165 -5.98 -0.99 -5.48
CA THR A 165 -4.89 -0.93 -6.47
C THR A 165 -5.02 -2.00 -7.55
N HIS A 166 -5.89 -2.99 -7.33
CA HIS A 166 -6.05 -4.21 -8.15
C HIS A 166 -4.79 -5.08 -8.26
N LEU A 167 -3.75 -4.76 -7.48
CA LEU A 167 -2.50 -5.50 -7.46
C LEU A 167 -2.64 -6.80 -6.67
N LEU A 168 -2.02 -7.85 -7.19
CA LEU A 168 -1.92 -9.16 -6.55
C LEU A 168 -0.65 -9.22 -5.70
N TRP A 169 -0.77 -9.75 -4.49
CA TRP A 169 0.33 -9.92 -3.55
C TRP A 169 0.47 -11.39 -3.22
N SER A 170 1.64 -11.95 -3.50
CA SER A 170 1.95 -13.33 -3.11
C SER A 170 2.29 -13.42 -1.63
N HIS A 171 2.32 -14.63 -1.08
CA HIS A 171 3.15 -14.99 0.07
C HIS A 171 4.67 -14.90 -0.24
N ILE A 172 5.53 -15.30 0.71
CA ILE A 172 6.97 -15.47 0.46
C ILE A 172 7.17 -16.52 -0.64
N VAL A 173 7.94 -16.20 -1.69
CA VAL A 173 8.18 -17.13 -2.81
C VAL A 173 9.59 -17.71 -2.78
N LYS A 174 10.56 -17.02 -2.18
CA LYS A 174 11.96 -17.45 -2.09
C LYS A 174 12.72 -16.61 -1.06
N ASN A 175 13.81 -17.15 -0.53
CA ASN A 175 14.83 -16.43 0.23
C ASN A 175 16.12 -16.39 -0.60
N THR A 176 16.61 -15.20 -0.98
CA THR A 176 17.78 -15.06 -1.86
C THR A 176 18.42 -13.65 -1.81
N ASP A 177 19.54 -13.47 -2.49
CA ASP A 177 20.19 -12.17 -2.71
C ASP A 177 19.35 -11.23 -3.61
N TRP A 178 19.74 -9.96 -3.64
CA TRP A 178 18.97 -8.93 -4.34
C TRP A 178 19.06 -9.06 -5.86
N GLU A 179 20.17 -9.54 -6.42
CA GLU A 179 20.33 -9.63 -7.87
C GLU A 179 19.38 -10.68 -8.44
N GLU A 180 19.29 -11.84 -7.80
CA GLU A 180 18.33 -12.88 -8.18
C GLU A 180 16.88 -12.44 -7.90
N ALA A 181 16.62 -11.77 -6.77
CA ALA A 181 15.30 -11.24 -6.43
C ALA A 181 14.78 -10.21 -7.44
N SER A 182 15.64 -9.28 -7.84
CA SER A 182 15.31 -8.17 -8.75
C SER A 182 15.29 -8.57 -10.21
N GLY A 183 16.00 -9.65 -10.56
CA GLY A 183 16.21 -10.06 -11.95
C GLY A 183 17.21 -9.18 -12.70
N PHE A 184 18.01 -8.37 -11.99
CA PHE A 184 18.92 -7.38 -12.60
C PHE A 184 19.93 -8.00 -13.59
N ASN A 185 20.41 -9.21 -13.30
CA ASN A 185 21.44 -9.93 -14.08
C ASN A 185 20.89 -11.16 -14.83
N THR A 186 19.57 -11.33 -14.89
CA THR A 186 18.93 -12.48 -15.56
C THR A 186 18.28 -12.04 -16.86
N GLU A 187 18.23 -12.91 -17.87
CA GLU A 187 17.26 -12.74 -18.97
C GLU A 187 15.85 -12.62 -18.34
N ASP A 188 15.06 -11.62 -18.76
CA ASP A 188 13.84 -11.17 -18.04
C ASP A 188 12.96 -12.34 -17.54
N GLU A 189 12.80 -13.37 -18.36
CA GLU A 189 11.96 -14.56 -18.10
C GLU A 189 12.44 -15.46 -16.94
N ALA A 190 13.67 -15.30 -16.46
CA ALA A 190 14.25 -16.12 -15.39
C ALA A 190 14.19 -15.46 -14.00
N SER A 191 13.68 -14.23 -13.87
CA SER A 191 13.53 -13.60 -12.56
C SER A 191 12.51 -14.37 -11.69
N ILE A 192 12.76 -14.45 -10.38
CA ILE A 192 11.96 -15.25 -9.43
C ILE A 192 10.46 -14.96 -9.58
N CYS A 193 10.09 -13.69 -9.66
CA CYS A 193 8.68 -13.32 -9.79
C CYS A 193 8.09 -13.70 -11.15
N GLN A 194 8.82 -13.56 -12.26
CA GLN A 194 8.31 -13.95 -13.57
C GLN A 194 8.16 -15.48 -13.70
N SER A 195 8.96 -16.24 -12.95
CA SER A 195 8.84 -17.71 -12.91
C SER A 195 7.60 -18.23 -12.16
N LEU A 196 6.79 -17.36 -11.55
CA LEU A 196 5.54 -17.75 -10.89
C LEU A 196 4.50 -18.24 -11.91
N LYS A 197 4.47 -19.56 -12.11
CA LYS A 197 3.52 -20.25 -13.00
C LYS A 197 2.09 -20.36 -12.44
N LEU A 198 1.68 -19.40 -11.60
CA LEU A 198 0.31 -19.33 -11.07
C LEU A 198 -0.67 -18.77 -12.10
N TYR A 199 -0.16 -17.95 -13.02
CA TYR A 199 -0.90 -17.35 -14.14
C TYR A 199 -0.02 -17.35 -15.38
N THR A 200 -0.63 -17.29 -16.56
CA THR A 200 0.14 -17.05 -17.78
C THR A 200 0.67 -15.62 -17.78
N ALA A 201 1.82 -15.40 -18.44
CA ALA A 201 2.41 -14.08 -18.57
C ALA A 201 1.48 -13.07 -19.27
N ASP A 202 0.51 -13.54 -20.05
CA ASP A 202 -0.51 -12.72 -20.71
C ASP A 202 -1.62 -12.25 -19.76
N GLN A 203 -1.81 -12.91 -18.61
CA GLN A 203 -2.82 -12.54 -17.62
C GLN A 203 -2.26 -11.64 -16.52
N VAL A 204 -1.05 -11.93 -16.05
CA VAL A 204 -0.43 -11.22 -14.92
C VAL A 204 1.05 -10.99 -15.21
N LEU A 205 1.48 -9.74 -15.13
CA LEU A 205 2.89 -9.40 -15.08
C LEU A 205 3.37 -9.45 -13.63
N TRP A 206 4.21 -10.42 -13.31
CA TRP A 206 4.82 -10.54 -11.98
C TRP A 206 6.15 -9.80 -11.91
N LYS A 207 6.37 -9.09 -10.82
CA LYS A 207 7.61 -8.36 -10.56
C LYS A 207 7.92 -8.25 -9.08
N LEU A 208 9.17 -7.91 -8.75
CA LEU A 208 9.54 -7.50 -7.41
C LEU A 208 8.89 -6.13 -7.10
N PRO A 209 8.17 -5.95 -5.97
CA PRO A 209 7.61 -4.66 -5.61
C PRO A 209 8.72 -3.64 -5.30
N ASN A 210 8.54 -2.40 -5.71
CA ASN A 210 9.40 -1.30 -5.30
C ASN A 210 9.04 -0.81 -3.89
N ARG A 211 9.89 0.06 -3.32
CA ARG A 211 9.69 0.64 -1.99
C ARG A 211 8.30 1.26 -1.80
N ASN A 212 7.81 2.02 -2.77
CA ASN A 212 6.54 2.75 -2.65
C ASN A 212 5.34 1.81 -2.73
N GLU A 213 5.41 0.73 -3.51
CA GLU A 213 4.35 -0.27 -3.60
C GLU A 213 4.15 -1.00 -2.27
N PHE A 214 5.24 -1.35 -1.59
CA PHE A 214 5.17 -1.90 -0.23
C PHE A 214 4.53 -0.93 0.77
N LEU A 215 4.95 0.35 0.76
CA LEU A 215 4.38 1.36 1.64
C LEU A 215 2.88 1.58 1.36
N MET A 216 2.48 1.59 0.09
CA MET A 216 1.07 1.71 -0.29
C MET A 216 0.25 0.48 0.12
N ALA A 217 0.82 -0.72 0.02
CA ALA A 217 0.18 -1.94 0.49
C ALA A 217 0.03 -1.94 2.01
N ASP A 218 1.04 -1.47 2.73
CA ASP A 218 1.03 -1.34 4.18
C ASP A 218 -0.08 -0.39 4.65
N ILE A 219 -0.14 0.83 4.09
CA ILE A 219 -1.26 1.78 4.31
C ILE A 219 -2.62 1.15 3.97
N SER A 220 -2.64 0.25 2.99
CA SER A 220 -3.87 -0.43 2.60
C SER A 220 -4.25 -1.60 3.51
N GLY A 221 -3.45 -1.94 4.52
CA GLY A 221 -3.74 -3.01 5.47
C GLY A 221 -3.12 -4.37 5.13
N ALA A 222 -2.10 -4.42 4.26
CA ALA A 222 -1.47 -5.68 3.84
C ALA A 222 -1.00 -6.55 5.02
N ARG A 223 -0.50 -5.94 6.10
CA ARG A 223 -0.01 -6.66 7.29
C ARG A 223 -1.07 -7.47 8.04
N PHE A 224 -2.35 -7.18 7.84
CA PHE A 224 -3.47 -7.89 8.48
C PHE A 224 -4.01 -9.06 7.66
N VAL A 225 -3.54 -9.17 6.41
CA VAL A 225 -4.04 -10.10 5.40
C VAL A 225 -2.94 -11.06 4.95
N LEU A 226 -1.72 -10.55 4.81
CA LEU A 226 -0.57 -11.32 4.37
C LEU A 226 0.12 -12.03 5.54
N ASN A 227 0.65 -13.23 5.27
CA ASN A 227 1.45 -14.00 6.22
C ASN A 227 2.91 -13.55 6.27
N ASP A 228 3.63 -14.00 7.30
CA ASP A 228 5.09 -13.87 7.46
C ASP A 228 5.63 -12.44 7.38
N THR A 229 4.85 -11.49 7.88
CA THR A 229 5.10 -10.06 7.74
C THR A 229 6.28 -9.55 8.57
N ARG A 230 6.78 -10.33 9.54
CA ARG A 230 7.94 -9.97 10.38
C ARG A 230 9.30 -10.17 9.71
N GLN A 231 9.33 -10.78 8.54
CA GLN A 231 10.56 -10.93 7.78
C GLN A 231 10.89 -9.62 7.06
N TYR A 232 12.17 -9.44 6.73
CA TYR A 232 12.60 -8.40 5.80
C TYR A 232 12.45 -8.90 4.36
N PHE A 233 11.73 -8.12 3.55
CA PHE A 233 11.50 -8.40 2.15
C PHE A 233 12.34 -7.49 1.27
N TRP A 234 12.94 -8.05 0.23
CA TRP A 234 13.59 -7.25 -0.81
C TRP A 234 12.59 -6.35 -1.52
N THR A 235 13.03 -5.14 -1.83
CA THR A 235 12.35 -4.26 -2.78
C THR A 235 13.17 -4.11 -4.06
N ALA A 236 12.51 -3.79 -5.18
CA ALA A 236 13.18 -3.46 -6.44
C ALA A 236 13.98 -2.14 -6.40
N SER A 237 13.92 -1.40 -5.29
CA SER A 237 14.58 -0.10 -5.17
C SER A 237 16.03 -0.27 -4.67
N SER A 238 16.99 -0.19 -5.58
CA SER A 238 18.42 -0.06 -5.25
C SER A 238 18.73 1.31 -4.62
N LEU A 239 19.80 1.40 -3.83
CA LEU A 239 20.36 2.69 -3.39
C LEU A 239 21.38 3.23 -4.41
N GLU A 240 21.76 4.50 -4.25
CA GLU A 240 22.83 5.14 -5.02
C GLU A 240 24.19 4.46 -4.81
N ASN A 241 24.42 3.89 -3.62
CA ASN A 241 25.52 2.96 -3.41
C ASN A 241 25.16 1.62 -4.07
N GLU A 242 25.92 1.24 -5.09
CA GLU A 242 25.65 0.08 -5.95
C GLU A 242 25.58 -1.25 -5.19
N ASP A 243 26.18 -1.35 -4.00
CA ASP A 243 26.22 -2.57 -3.20
C ASP A 243 24.99 -2.79 -2.30
N LYS A 244 24.09 -1.79 -2.19
CA LYS A 244 22.95 -1.85 -1.26
C LYS A 244 21.60 -1.67 -1.93
N ALA A 245 20.60 -2.32 -1.37
CA ALA A 245 19.20 -2.17 -1.75
C ALA A 245 18.29 -1.94 -0.54
N TRP A 246 17.09 -1.43 -0.79
CA TRP A 246 16.07 -1.27 0.25
C TRP A 246 15.39 -2.61 0.53
N ALA A 247 15.26 -2.91 1.81
CA ALA A 247 14.40 -3.97 2.33
C ALA A 247 13.35 -3.37 3.29
N ILE A 248 12.20 -4.03 3.42
CA ILE A 248 11.12 -3.60 4.32
C ILE A 248 10.68 -4.75 5.24
N GLU A 249 10.49 -4.47 6.53
CA GLU A 249 9.74 -5.36 7.42
C GLU A 249 8.25 -5.04 7.28
N GLN A 250 7.47 -5.93 6.69
CA GLN A 250 6.08 -5.65 6.32
C GLN A 250 5.16 -5.47 7.53
N SER A 251 5.47 -6.06 8.69
CA SER A 251 4.66 -5.94 9.91
C SER A 251 4.75 -4.58 10.58
N THR A 252 5.78 -3.79 10.26
CA THR A 252 6.04 -2.49 10.88
C THR A 252 6.15 -1.36 9.85
N GLY A 253 6.43 -1.69 8.59
CA GLY A 253 6.75 -0.72 7.54
C GLY A 253 8.19 -0.18 7.64
N ILE A 254 9.03 -0.72 8.54
CA ILE A 254 10.40 -0.24 8.73
C ILE A 254 11.25 -0.59 7.50
N LEU A 255 11.85 0.45 6.93
CA LEU A 255 12.79 0.34 5.81
C LEU A 255 14.23 0.29 6.32
N LYS A 256 15.05 -0.53 5.65
CA LYS A 256 16.48 -0.63 5.93
C LYS A 256 17.27 -0.78 4.64
N ALA A 257 18.44 -0.15 4.59
CA ALA A 257 19.43 -0.41 3.55
C ALA A 257 20.22 -1.67 3.93
N VAL A 258 20.26 -2.66 3.03
CA VAL A 258 20.90 -3.96 3.26
C VAL A 258 21.84 -4.25 2.09
N ASP A 259 22.96 -4.94 2.38
CA ASP A 259 23.91 -5.38 1.35
C ASP A 259 23.23 -6.38 0.40
N LYS A 260 23.40 -6.16 -0.91
CA LYS A 260 22.70 -6.93 -1.96
C LYS A 260 23.02 -8.43 -1.93
N THR A 261 24.15 -8.81 -1.37
CA THR A 261 24.59 -10.22 -1.21
C THR A 261 23.90 -10.96 -0.07
N MET A 262 23.19 -10.25 0.81
CA MET A 262 22.49 -10.87 1.94
C MET A 262 21.23 -11.59 1.47
N PRO A 263 20.98 -12.83 1.91
CA PRO A 263 19.75 -13.52 1.59
C PRO A 263 18.58 -12.96 2.40
N LEU A 264 17.55 -12.45 1.71
CA LEU A 264 16.29 -11.96 2.31
C LEU A 264 15.07 -12.57 1.58
N GLU A 265 13.90 -12.40 2.19
CA GLU A 265 12.66 -12.92 1.62
C GLU A 265 12.20 -12.14 0.39
N VAL A 266 11.60 -12.84 -0.55
CA VAL A 266 11.04 -12.30 -1.78
C VAL A 266 9.53 -12.48 -1.75
N ARG A 267 8.82 -11.39 -1.99
CA ARG A 267 7.38 -11.37 -2.25
C ARG A 267 7.17 -10.72 -3.59
N CYS A 268 6.27 -11.28 -4.40
CA CYS A 268 6.01 -10.79 -5.73
C CYS A 268 4.71 -10.00 -5.81
N LEU A 269 4.73 -9.01 -6.69
CA LEU A 269 3.61 -8.17 -7.06
C LEU A 269 3.12 -8.57 -8.45
N GLY A 270 1.84 -8.88 -8.58
CA GLY A 270 1.19 -9.17 -9.86
C GLY A 270 0.40 -7.96 -10.34
N VAL A 271 0.67 -7.51 -11.56
CA VAL A 271 -0.12 -6.52 -12.29
C VAL A 271 -1.00 -7.24 -13.29
N VAL A 272 -2.31 -7.19 -13.10
CA VAL A 272 -3.28 -7.83 -14.00
C VAL A 272 -3.28 -7.10 -15.34
N LYS A 273 -2.99 -7.82 -16.42
CA LYS A 273 -3.08 -7.30 -17.80
C LYS A 273 -4.54 -7.30 -18.25
N LYS A 274 -4.92 -6.30 -19.06
CA LYS A 274 -6.26 -6.17 -19.62
C LYS A 274 -6.41 -6.99 -20.88
#